data_AF-A0A535ITH9-F1
#
_entry.id   AF-A0A535ITH9-F1
#
_cell.length_a   1.000
_cell.length_b   1.000
_cell.length_c   1.000
_cell.angle_alpha   90.00
_cell.angle_beta   90.00
_cell.angle_gamma   90.00
#
_symmetry.space_group_name_H-M   'P 1'
#
loop_
_entity.id
_entity.type
_entity.pdbx_description
1 polymer ?
#
loop_
_entity_poly.entity_id
_entity_poly.type
_entity_poly.pdbx_seq_one_letter_code
_entity_poly.pdbx_strand_id
1 'polypeptide(L)'
;MLTLRLNQPEVRNALGSAMVRALHAALTRAGHDETVRAIIILGTGDAFSAGADLKTFLADDPPLTQALTRRELGALLLLIEAYRKPLVAAVNGDALGAGFGLVADADRPADGRARDARKRVHQRGDACRQVARGCLPAGPRGV
;
A
#
# COMPACT_ATOMS: atom_id res chain seq x y z
N MET A 1 -21.33 0.27 0.77
CA MET A 1 -19.97 0.82 0.52
C MET A 1 -19.28 0.95 1.86
N LEU A 2 -18.01 0.56 1.97
CA LEU A 2 -17.23 0.57 3.22
C LEU A 2 -16.08 1.58 3.13
N THR A 3 -15.82 2.29 4.22
CA THR A 3 -14.71 3.24 4.31
C THR A 3 -13.75 2.79 5.41
N LEU A 4 -12.49 2.54 5.03
CA LEU A 4 -11.39 2.18 5.92
C LEU A 4 -10.45 3.35 6.08
N ARG A 5 -10.17 3.73 7.32
CA ARG A 5 -9.30 4.87 7.63
C ARG A 5 -8.03 4.39 8.31
N LEU A 6 -6.87 4.68 7.71
CA LEU A 6 -5.56 4.51 8.36
C LEU A 6 -5.45 5.58 9.44
N ASN A 7 -5.41 5.17 10.72
CA ASN A 7 -5.58 6.07 11.86
C ASN A 7 -4.41 5.99 12.84
N GLN A 8 -3.21 6.24 12.33
CA GLN A 8 -1.97 6.42 13.11
C GLN A 8 -1.25 7.70 12.65
N PRO A 9 -1.90 8.87 12.73
CA PRO A 9 -1.36 10.13 12.20
C PRO A 9 -0.02 10.53 12.82
N GLU A 10 0.23 10.17 14.08
CA GLU A 10 1.46 10.44 14.83
C GLU A 10 2.72 9.81 14.19
N VAL A 11 2.55 8.69 13.49
CA VAL A 11 3.60 8.05 12.67
C VAL A 11 3.27 8.13 11.19
N ARG A 12 2.45 9.13 10.78
CA ARG A 12 2.04 9.38 9.39
C ARG A 12 1.47 8.14 8.70
N ASN A 13 0.68 7.35 9.43
CA ASN A 13 0.04 6.13 8.97
C ASN A 13 1.03 5.09 8.40
N ALA A 14 2.18 4.92 9.05
CA ALA A 14 3.17 3.91 8.69
C ALA A 14 2.58 2.48 8.79
N LEU A 15 2.94 1.63 7.83
CA LEU A 15 2.52 0.24 7.72
C LEU A 15 3.41 -0.67 8.59
N GLY A 16 3.30 -0.50 9.91
CA GLY A 16 3.84 -1.43 10.89
C GLY A 16 2.94 -2.67 11.06
N SER A 17 3.40 -3.66 11.82
CA SER A 17 2.72 -4.96 11.96
C SER A 17 1.25 -4.84 12.40
N ALA A 18 0.95 -3.94 13.34
CA ALA A 18 -0.42 -3.72 13.82
C ALA A 18 -1.35 -3.17 12.72
N MET A 19 -0.89 -2.16 11.97
CA MET A 19 -1.65 -1.57 10.87
C MET A 19 -1.85 -2.58 9.74
N VAL A 20 -0.81 -3.32 9.38
CA VAL A 20 -0.86 -4.36 8.33
C VAL A 20 -1.88 -5.44 8.69
N ARG A 21 -1.82 -5.99 9.90
CA ARG A 21 -2.76 -7.02 10.38
C ARG A 21 -4.19 -6.51 10.42
N ALA A 22 -4.40 -5.30 10.93
CA ALA A 22 -5.73 -4.69 11.01
C ALA A 22 -6.34 -4.47 9.62
N LEU A 23 -5.55 -3.94 8.68
CA LEU A 23 -6.01 -3.68 7.31
C LEU A 23 -6.27 -5.00 6.56
N HIS A 24 -5.38 -5.98 6.69
CA HIS A 24 -5.58 -7.31 6.11
C HIS A 24 -6.88 -7.93 6.62
N ALA A 25 -7.09 -7.95 7.94
CA ALA A 25 -8.31 -8.51 8.52
C ALA A 25 -9.58 -7.77 8.06
N ALA A 26 -9.53 -6.43 7.97
CA ALA A 26 -10.64 -5.63 7.48
C ALA A 26 -10.97 -5.93 6.02
N LEU A 27 -9.97 -6.01 5.15
CA LEU A 27 -10.13 -6.35 3.74
C LEU A 27 -10.63 -7.79 3.56
N THR A 28 -10.11 -8.76 4.32
CA THR A 28 -10.63 -10.15 4.26
C THR A 28 -12.10 -10.20 4.63
N ARG A 29 -12.50 -9.60 5.76
CA ARG A 29 -13.92 -9.57 6.18
C ARG A 29 -14.80 -8.89 5.14
N ALA A 30 -14.38 -7.73 4.64
CA ALA A 30 -15.12 -7.00 3.62
C ALA A 30 -15.22 -7.77 2.28
N GLY A 31 -14.27 -8.65 2.00
CA GLY A 31 -14.30 -9.53 0.82
C GLY A 31 -15.45 -10.54 0.89
N HIS A 32 -15.74 -11.07 2.08
CA HIS A 32 -16.80 -12.05 2.32
C HIS A 32 -18.18 -11.42 2.57
N ASP A 33 -18.25 -10.14 2.92
CA ASP A 33 -19.51 -9.44 3.18
C ASP A 33 -20.20 -8.97 1.90
N GLU A 34 -21.29 -9.63 1.50
CA GLU A 34 -22.05 -9.30 0.28
C GLU A 34 -22.68 -7.89 0.30
N THR A 35 -22.88 -7.30 1.48
CA THR A 35 -23.41 -5.93 1.61
C THR A 35 -22.35 -4.88 1.22
N VAL A 36 -21.06 -5.25 1.29
CA VAL A 36 -19.95 -4.40 0.87
C VAL A 36 -19.72 -4.55 -0.63
N ARG A 37 -20.11 -3.51 -1.39
CA ARG A 37 -19.98 -3.44 -2.85
C ARG A 37 -18.72 -2.74 -3.35
N ALA A 38 -18.11 -1.90 -2.52
CA ALA A 38 -16.89 -1.15 -2.81
C ALA A 38 -16.24 -0.69 -1.49
N ILE A 39 -14.92 -0.50 -1.51
CA ILE A 39 -14.12 -0.08 -0.36
C ILE A 39 -13.34 1.19 -0.72
N ILE A 40 -13.31 2.14 0.21
CA ILE A 40 -12.47 3.33 0.12
C ILE A 40 -11.43 3.25 1.26
N ILE A 41 -10.15 3.40 0.94
CA ILE A 41 -9.07 3.57 1.92
C ILE A 41 -8.65 5.04 1.93
N LEU A 42 -8.52 5.64 3.11
CA LEU A 42 -7.98 7.00 3.27
C LEU A 42 -7.11 7.10 4.52
N GLY A 43 -6.21 8.09 4.56
CA GLY A 43 -5.41 8.39 5.76
C GLY A 43 -6.09 9.42 6.67
N THR A 44 -5.83 9.30 7.98
CA THR A 44 -6.08 10.38 8.95
C THR A 44 -4.92 11.37 8.95
N GLY A 45 -5.23 12.66 9.05
CA GLY A 45 -4.23 13.73 9.15
C GLY A 45 -3.71 14.20 7.80
N ASP A 46 -2.45 14.63 7.76
CA ASP A 46 -1.84 15.28 6.60
C ASP A 46 -1.08 14.31 5.67
N ALA A 47 -1.14 13.00 5.96
CA ALA A 47 -0.52 11.96 5.15
C ALA A 47 -1.53 10.86 4.85
N PHE A 48 -1.40 10.25 3.66
CA PHE A 48 -2.09 9.00 3.38
C PHE A 48 -1.38 7.84 4.10
N SER A 49 -0.11 7.60 3.77
CA SER A 49 0.77 6.65 4.45
C SER A 49 2.25 6.90 4.13
N ALA A 50 3.10 6.91 5.15
CA ALA A 50 4.55 6.97 5.01
C ALA A 50 5.19 5.67 4.47
N GLY A 51 4.39 4.61 4.23
CA GLY A 51 4.89 3.32 3.75
C GLY A 51 5.33 2.40 4.88
N ALA A 52 6.27 1.50 4.62
CA ALA A 52 6.74 0.54 5.61
C ALA A 52 7.30 1.26 6.84
N ASP A 53 6.91 0.82 8.04
CA ASP A 53 7.42 1.41 9.28
C ASP A 53 8.89 1.03 9.48
N LEU A 54 9.81 1.96 9.22
CA LEU A 54 11.24 1.71 9.35
C LEU A 54 11.64 1.23 10.75
N LYS A 55 10.93 1.65 11.81
CA LYS A 55 11.23 1.16 13.17
C LYS A 55 10.95 -0.34 13.29
N THR A 56 9.84 -0.80 12.70
CA THR A 56 9.50 -2.23 12.68
C THR A 56 10.43 -3.01 11.74
N PHE A 57 10.77 -2.46 10.57
CA PHE A 57 11.54 -3.19 9.55
C PHE A 57 13.06 -3.21 9.75
N LEU A 58 13.59 -2.27 10.56
CA LEU A 58 15.00 -2.17 10.92
C LEU A 58 15.25 -2.55 12.39
N ALA A 59 14.24 -3.09 13.08
CA ALA A 59 14.41 -3.60 14.43
C ALA A 59 15.43 -4.74 14.45
N ASP A 60 16.24 -4.80 15.51
CA ASP A 60 17.19 -5.88 15.76
C ASP A 60 16.48 -7.12 16.33
N ASP A 61 15.46 -7.57 15.58
CA ASP A 61 14.69 -8.76 15.88
C ASP A 61 15.36 -10.02 15.31
N PRO A 62 15.05 -11.21 15.87
CA PRO A 62 15.50 -12.47 15.29
C PRO A 62 15.17 -12.58 13.79
N PRO A 63 16.04 -13.19 12.96
CA PRO A 63 15.85 -13.26 11.50
C PRO A 63 14.47 -13.80 11.08
N LEU A 64 13.93 -14.77 11.84
CA LEU A 64 12.60 -15.31 11.60
C LEU A 64 11.50 -14.25 11.78
N THR A 65 11.57 -13.44 12.83
CA THR A 65 10.62 -12.36 13.09
C THR A 65 10.64 -11.32 11.98
N GLN A 66 11.85 -10.87 11.56
CA GLN A 66 12.00 -9.94 10.45
C GLN A 66 11.41 -10.49 9.14
N ALA A 67 11.63 -11.78 8.86
CA ALA A 67 11.07 -12.44 7.68
C ALA A 67 9.54 -12.50 7.74
N LEU A 68 8.95 -12.79 8.90
CA LEU A 68 7.51 -12.81 9.10
C LEU A 68 6.90 -11.40 8.91
N THR A 69 7.49 -10.36 9.47
CA THR A 69 7.03 -8.97 9.28
C THR A 69 7.03 -8.56 7.80
N ARG A 70 8.11 -8.88 7.07
CA ARG A 70 8.19 -8.60 5.63
C ARG A 70 7.13 -9.39 4.85
N ARG A 71 6.91 -10.65 5.23
CA ARG A 71 5.88 -11.51 4.63
C ARG A 71 4.48 -10.97 4.88
N GLU A 72 4.17 -10.45 6.07
CA GLU A 72 2.86 -9.87 6.38
C GLU A 72 2.57 -8.65 5.49
N LEU A 73 3.53 -7.73 5.34
CA LEU A 73 3.36 -6.57 4.46
C LEU A 73 3.20 -7.01 2.99
N GLY A 74 4.03 -7.95 2.52
CA GLY A 74 3.90 -8.49 1.16
C GLY A 74 2.54 -9.16 0.92
N ALA A 75 2.04 -9.93 1.89
CA ALA A 75 0.73 -10.56 1.79
C ALA A 75 -0.41 -9.55 1.71
N LEU A 76 -0.33 -8.43 2.43
CA LEU A 76 -1.31 -7.34 2.33
C LEU A 76 -1.32 -6.72 0.92
N LEU A 77 -0.14 -6.46 0.34
CA LEU A 77 -0.06 -5.89 -1.02
C LEU A 77 -0.64 -6.86 -2.05
N LEU A 78 -0.30 -8.15 -1.97
CA LEU A 78 -0.86 -9.19 -2.83
C LEU A 78 -2.37 -9.35 -2.67
N LEU A 79 -2.89 -9.24 -1.44
CA LEU A 79 -4.34 -9.26 -1.18
C LEU A 79 -5.05 -8.10 -1.89
N ILE A 80 -4.44 -6.92 -1.88
CA ILE A 80 -4.99 -5.71 -2.51
C ILE A 80 -4.93 -5.83 -4.03
N GLU A 81 -3.82 -6.31 -4.58
CA GLU A 81 -3.65 -6.56 -6.01
C GLU A 81 -4.70 -7.55 -6.54
N ALA A 82 -4.96 -8.63 -5.79
CA ALA A 82 -5.93 -9.67 -6.16
C ALA A 82 -7.38 -9.39 -5.71
N TYR A 83 -7.66 -8.19 -5.20
CA TYR A 83 -8.93 -7.89 -4.56
C TYR A 83 -10.09 -7.85 -5.56
N ARG A 84 -11.14 -8.64 -5.31
CA ARG A 84 -12.25 -8.84 -6.27
C ARG A 84 -13.31 -7.75 -6.29
N LYS A 85 -13.32 -6.88 -5.30
CA LYS A 85 -14.31 -5.79 -5.19
C LYS A 85 -13.60 -4.47 -5.50
N PRO A 86 -14.30 -3.46 -6.06
CA PRO A 86 -13.73 -2.14 -6.27
C PRO A 86 -13.10 -1.59 -4.99
N LEU A 87 -11.81 -1.28 -5.04
CA LEU A 87 -11.03 -0.69 -3.96
C LEU A 87 -10.47 0.64 -4.45
N VAL A 88 -10.73 1.74 -3.74
CA VAL A 88 -10.28 3.08 -4.12
C VAL A 88 -9.43 3.68 -3.00
N ALA A 89 -8.27 4.24 -3.35
CA ALA A 89 -7.46 5.01 -2.42
C ALA A 89 -7.81 6.51 -2.53
N ALA A 90 -8.41 7.07 -1.49
CA ALA A 90 -8.63 8.51 -1.33
C ALA A 90 -7.40 9.13 -0.65
N VAL A 91 -6.42 9.51 -1.48
CA VAL A 91 -5.12 10.04 -1.04
C VAL A 91 -5.25 11.49 -0.59
N ASN A 92 -5.21 11.72 0.72
CA ASN A 92 -5.31 13.03 1.38
C ASN A 92 -3.95 13.74 1.56
N GLY A 93 -2.83 13.04 1.32
CA GLY A 93 -1.48 13.56 1.53
C GLY A 93 -0.43 12.56 1.06
N ASP A 94 0.76 12.60 1.66
CA ASP A 94 1.89 11.77 1.20
C ASP A 94 1.58 10.27 1.21
N ALA A 95 1.90 9.60 0.11
CA ALA A 95 1.85 8.15 -0.07
C ALA A 95 3.22 7.66 -0.55
N LEU A 96 4.01 7.06 0.36
CA LEU A 96 5.41 6.69 0.11
C LEU A 96 5.61 5.18 0.19
N GLY A 97 6.58 4.64 -0.55
CA GLY A 97 6.99 3.23 -0.48
C GLY A 97 5.81 2.25 -0.59
N ALA A 98 5.64 1.38 0.41
CA ALA A 98 4.51 0.45 0.45
C ALA A 98 3.13 1.14 0.49
N GLY A 99 3.04 2.37 1.00
CA GLY A 99 1.83 3.19 0.96
C GLY A 99 1.49 3.65 -0.45
N PHE A 100 2.50 3.89 -1.30
CA PHE A 100 2.29 4.08 -2.74
C PHE A 100 1.84 2.78 -3.42
N GLY A 101 2.35 1.62 -3.00
CA GLY A 101 1.85 0.31 -3.45
C GLY A 101 0.35 0.15 -3.24
N LEU A 102 -0.16 0.50 -2.05
CA LEU A 102 -1.60 0.51 -1.77
C LEU A 102 -2.39 1.38 -2.77
N VAL A 103 -1.85 2.54 -3.13
CA VAL A 103 -2.49 3.48 -4.08
C VAL A 103 -2.42 2.97 -5.51
N ALA A 104 -1.30 2.36 -5.91
CA ALA A 104 -1.09 1.86 -7.26
C ALA A 104 -1.98 0.65 -7.57
N ASP A 105 -2.28 -0.16 -6.55
CA ASP A 105 -3.11 -1.34 -6.69
C ASP A 105 -4.59 -1.07 -6.42
N ALA A 106 -4.89 -0.06 -5.60
CA ALA A 106 -6.22 0.53 -5.57
C ALA A 106 -6.54 1.18 -6.94
N ASP A 107 -7.82 1.21 -7.31
CA ASP A 107 -8.35 1.70 -8.59
C ASP A 107 -8.18 0.75 -9.78
N ARG A 108 -7.63 -0.47 -9.59
CA ARG A 108 -7.79 -1.53 -10.59
C ARG A 108 -9.22 -2.07 -10.57
N PRO A 109 -9.89 -2.17 -11.74
CA PRO A 109 -11.15 -2.88 -11.81
C PRO A 109 -10.93 -4.38 -11.59
N ALA A 110 -11.91 -5.03 -10.97
CA ALA A 110 -11.87 -6.43 -10.59
C ALA A 110 -11.69 -7.42 -11.77
N ASP A 111 -11.82 -6.94 -13.01
CA ASP A 111 -11.63 -7.70 -14.26
C ASP A 111 -10.18 -7.64 -14.80
N GLY A 112 -9.26 -6.99 -14.07
CA GLY A 112 -7.83 -6.93 -14.42
C GLY A 112 -7.47 -5.91 -15.51
N ARG A 113 -8.41 -5.11 -16.01
CA ARG A 113 -8.13 -4.09 -17.04
C ARG A 113 -7.67 -2.79 -16.41
N ALA A 114 -6.36 -2.49 -16.45
CA ALA A 114 -5.86 -1.21 -15.95
C ALA A 114 -6.60 -0.01 -16.61
N ARG A 115 -7.30 0.79 -15.81
CA ARG A 115 -7.64 2.17 -16.21
C ARG A 115 -6.46 3.07 -15.88
N ASP A 116 -6.25 4.09 -16.71
CA ASP A 116 -5.18 5.06 -16.53
C ASP A 116 -5.38 5.83 -15.21
N ALA A 117 -4.74 5.36 -14.13
CA ALA A 117 -4.80 5.91 -12.76
C ALA A 117 -4.15 7.32 -12.64
N ARG A 118 -3.81 7.96 -13.76
CA ARG A 118 -3.06 9.22 -13.82
C ARG A 118 -3.82 10.44 -13.32
N LYS A 119 -5.12 10.36 -12.99
CA LYS A 119 -5.92 11.59 -12.81
C LYS A 119 -6.06 12.13 -11.39
N ARG A 120 -5.69 11.44 -10.31
CA ARG A 120 -5.84 11.99 -8.93
C ARG A 120 -4.80 11.49 -7.91
N VAL A 121 -3.52 11.41 -8.27
CA VAL A 121 -2.44 11.36 -7.27
C VAL A 121 -1.64 12.66 -7.40
N HIS A 122 -1.94 13.64 -6.55
CA HIS A 122 -1.17 14.88 -6.49
C HIS A 122 0.17 14.59 -5.81
N GLN A 123 1.16 14.17 -6.59
CA GLN A 123 2.53 14.02 -6.15
C GLN A 123 3.09 15.42 -5.85
N ARG A 124 3.04 15.88 -4.60
CA ARG A 124 3.86 17.02 -4.20
C ARG A 124 5.30 16.55 -4.01
N GLY A 125 6.15 16.90 -4.98
CA GLY A 125 7.60 16.97 -4.84
C GLY A 125 8.37 15.68 -5.15
N ASP A 126 8.85 15.57 -6.40
CA ASP A 126 10.11 15.00 -6.91
C ASP A 126 10.77 13.70 -6.37
N ALA A 127 10.38 13.12 -5.24
CA ALA A 127 11.04 11.94 -4.66
C ALA A 127 10.75 10.62 -5.42
N CYS A 128 9.64 10.55 -6.17
CA CYS A 128 9.21 9.32 -6.86
C CYS A 128 9.97 9.04 -8.17
N ARG A 129 10.71 10.01 -8.73
CA ARG A 129 11.44 9.82 -10.01
C ARG A 129 12.71 8.97 -9.88
N GLN A 130 13.30 8.90 -8.69
CA GLN A 130 14.59 8.24 -8.49
C GLN A 130 14.48 6.74 -8.22
N VAL A 131 13.43 6.28 -7.53
CA VAL A 131 13.29 4.85 -7.19
C VAL A 131 13.02 3.98 -8.43
N ALA A 132 12.31 4.51 -9.44
CA ALA A 132 12.04 3.80 -10.69
C ALA A 132 13.26 3.70 -11.64
N ARG A 133 14.31 4.50 -11.43
CA ARG A 133 15.51 4.52 -12.30
C ARG A 133 16.72 3.78 -11.72
N GLY A 134 16.67 3.34 -10.46
CA GLY A 134 17.85 2.81 -9.74
C GLY A 134 18.01 1.29 -9.65
N CYS A 135 17.08 0.48 -10.16
CA CYS A 135 17.03 -0.97 -9.85
C CYS A 135 17.18 -1.93 -11.04
N LEU A 136 17.91 -1.55 -12.11
CA LEU A 136 18.37 -2.53 -13.10
C LEU A 136 19.90 -2.44 -13.26
N PRO A 137 20.67 -3.49 -12.92
CA PRO A 137 22.08 -3.54 -13.31
C PRO A 137 22.15 -3.67 -14.83
N ALA A 138 22.84 -2.72 -15.48
CA ALA A 138 23.10 -2.78 -16.91
C ALA A 138 24.04 -3.97 -17.20
N GLY A 139 23.50 -5.03 -17.81
CA GLY A 139 24.30 -6.10 -18.40
C GLY A 139 25.11 -5.58 -19.61
N PRO A 140 26.27 -6.18 -19.93
CA PRO A 140 27.16 -5.66 -20.95
C PRO A 140 26.57 -5.90 -22.34
N ARG A 141 26.59 -4.87 -23.18
CA ARG A 141 26.27 -4.99 -24.61
C ARG A 141 27.53 -5.46 -25.34
N GLY A 142 27.45 -6.64 -25.95
CA GLY A 142 28.48 -7.15 -26.84
C GLY A 142 28.62 -6.29 -28.10
N VAL A 143 29.87 -6.24 -28.60
CA VAL A 143 30.23 -5.92 -29.99
C VAL A 143 30.77 -7.20 -30.60
#